data_AF-A0A8H8MD46-F1
#
_entry.id   AF-A0A8H8MD46-F1
#
_cell.length_a   1.000
_cell.length_b   1.000
_cell.length_c   1.000
_cell.angle_alpha   90.00
_cell.angle_beta   90.00
_cell.angle_gamma   90.00
#
_symmetry.space_group_name_H-M   'P 1'
#
loop_
_entity.id
_entity.type
_entity.pdbx_description
1 polymer ?
#
loop_
_entity_poly.entity_id
_entity_poly.type
_entity_poly.pdbx_seq_one_letter_code
_entity_poly.pdbx_strand_id
1 'polypeptide(L)'
;MFVEALHTLEHNIEHLLWYTAVYDGATWTDKSDVDIDHMVPLKEAWVSGARSWTTAQRQAFANDVTRPQLLAVTDNVNQSKGDKDPANWMPPLASYHCTYVRAWITVKYYYSLTIDSTEKTALTNYLNAC
;
A
#
# COMPACT_ATOMS: atom_id res chain seq x y z
N MET A 1 7.68 11.28 -11.02
CA MET A 1 8.10 9.87 -11.25
C MET A 1 6.97 9.26 -12.04
N PHE A 2 7.18 8.85 -13.29
CA PHE A 2 6.12 8.21 -14.08
C PHE A 2 5.95 6.78 -13.55
N VAL A 3 4.73 6.39 -13.20
CA VAL A 3 4.43 5.07 -12.63
C VAL A 3 3.75 4.23 -13.71
N GLU A 4 4.53 3.64 -14.60
CA GLU A 4 4.05 2.81 -15.73
C GLU A 4 3.20 1.62 -15.28
N ALA A 5 3.50 1.04 -14.10
CA ALA A 5 2.71 -0.04 -13.52
C ALA A 5 1.30 0.41 -13.12
N LEU A 6 1.14 1.68 -12.73
CA LEU A 6 -0.16 2.26 -12.34
C LEU A 6 -1.15 2.19 -13.51
N HIS A 7 -0.73 2.67 -14.68
CA HIS A 7 -1.53 2.60 -15.91
C HIS A 7 -1.91 1.17 -16.29
N THR A 8 -1.00 0.21 -16.09
CA THR A 8 -1.28 -1.19 -16.42
C THR A 8 -2.33 -1.78 -15.47
N LEU A 9 -2.24 -1.47 -14.18
CA LEU A 9 -3.20 -1.94 -13.18
C LEU A 9 -4.56 -1.28 -13.35
N GLU A 10 -4.59 0.03 -13.58
CA GLU A 10 -5.81 0.77 -13.93
C GLU A 10 -6.46 0.15 -15.16
N HIS A 11 -5.71 -0.09 -16.24
CA HIS A 11 -6.23 -0.73 -17.46
C HIS A 11 -6.79 -2.13 -17.19
N ASN A 12 -6.20 -2.91 -16.29
CA ASN A 12 -6.73 -4.23 -15.94
C ASN A 12 -8.06 -4.13 -15.18
N ILE A 13 -8.20 -3.13 -14.29
CA ILE A 13 -9.47 -2.85 -13.60
C ILE A 13 -10.54 -2.42 -14.60
N GLU A 14 -10.14 -1.76 -15.70
CA GLU A 14 -11.09 -1.28 -16.70
C GLU A 14 -11.96 -2.35 -17.35
N HIS A 15 -11.49 -3.59 -17.36
CA HIS A 15 -12.17 -4.73 -17.97
C HIS A 15 -12.91 -5.61 -16.96
N LEU A 16 -12.88 -5.25 -15.66
CA LEU A 16 -13.61 -5.97 -14.62
C LEU A 16 -15.07 -5.50 -14.58
N LEU A 17 -16.00 -6.46 -14.46
CA LEU A 17 -17.43 -6.15 -14.26
C LEU A 17 -17.71 -5.61 -12.85
N TRP A 18 -16.88 -5.99 -11.87
CA TRP A 18 -16.92 -5.54 -10.49
C TRP A 18 -15.58 -5.82 -9.81
N TYR A 19 -15.27 -5.08 -8.74
CA TYR A 19 -14.06 -5.25 -7.93
C TYR A 19 -14.38 -5.11 -6.43
N THR A 20 -13.82 -5.97 -5.57
CA THR A 20 -13.95 -5.84 -4.11
C THR A 20 -12.65 -5.31 -3.51
N ALA A 21 -12.71 -4.11 -2.94
CA ALA A 21 -11.57 -3.44 -2.33
C ALA A 21 -11.15 -4.12 -1.02
N VAL A 22 -9.85 -4.37 -0.89
CA VAL A 22 -9.30 -5.16 0.23
C VAL A 22 -9.28 -4.41 1.56
N TYR A 23 -9.31 -3.08 1.55
CA TYR A 23 -9.21 -2.27 2.77
C TYR A 23 -10.53 -2.15 3.55
N ASP A 24 -11.68 -2.21 2.87
CA ASP A 24 -12.99 -2.01 3.47
C ASP A 24 -14.01 -3.10 3.10
N GLY A 25 -13.70 -3.97 2.13
CA GLY A 25 -14.61 -5.00 1.63
C GLY A 25 -15.73 -4.45 0.74
N ALA A 26 -15.69 -3.17 0.36
CA ALA A 26 -16.67 -2.56 -0.54
C ALA A 26 -16.52 -3.12 -1.94
N THR A 27 -17.62 -3.26 -2.67
CA THR A 27 -17.62 -3.72 -4.06
C THR A 27 -18.06 -2.60 -4.99
N TRP A 28 -17.24 -2.35 -6.00
CA TRP A 28 -17.38 -1.25 -6.94
C TRP A 28 -17.57 -1.76 -8.37
N THR A 29 -18.28 -0.98 -9.17
CA THR A 29 -18.47 -1.21 -10.61
C THR A 29 -18.03 0.01 -11.42
N ASP A 30 -18.04 1.21 -10.81
CA ASP A 30 -17.40 2.38 -11.37
C ASP A 30 -15.90 2.36 -11.03
N LYS A 31 -15.10 2.77 -12.02
CA LYS A 31 -13.65 2.83 -11.91
C LYS A 31 -13.21 4.02 -11.07
N SER A 32 -13.99 5.11 -11.06
CA SER A 32 -13.66 6.30 -10.27
C SER A 32 -13.73 6.08 -8.76
N ASP A 33 -14.36 5.00 -8.31
CA ASP A 33 -14.43 4.64 -6.89
C ASP A 33 -13.20 3.83 -6.42
N VAL A 34 -12.29 3.47 -7.33
CA VAL A 34 -11.12 2.63 -7.07
C VAL A 34 -9.83 3.32 -7.47
N ASP A 35 -8.88 3.36 -6.54
CA ASP A 35 -7.53 3.86 -6.72
C ASP A 35 -6.50 2.72 -6.68
N ILE A 36 -5.33 2.95 -7.29
CA ILE A 36 -4.14 2.15 -7.01
C ILE A 36 -3.34 2.81 -5.87
N ASP A 37 -3.32 2.16 -4.71
CA ASP A 37 -2.53 2.56 -3.55
C ASP A 37 -1.14 1.92 -3.54
N HIS A 38 -0.18 2.67 -3.00
CA HIS A 38 1.12 2.16 -2.61
C HIS A 38 1.05 1.65 -1.16
N MET A 39 1.16 0.33 -0.96
CA MET A 39 1.12 -0.31 0.38
C MET A 39 2.01 0.44 1.37
N VAL A 40 3.28 0.66 1.04
CA VAL A 40 4.12 1.66 1.70
C VAL A 40 4.09 2.95 0.87
N PRO A 41 3.47 4.05 1.37
CA PRO A 41 3.36 5.31 0.63
C PRO A 41 4.73 5.86 0.18
N LEU A 42 4.77 6.53 -0.97
CA LEU A 42 6.03 7.07 -1.52
C LEU A 42 6.74 8.03 -0.56
N LYS A 43 5.98 8.86 0.18
CA LYS A 43 6.54 9.78 1.19
C LYS A 43 7.04 9.03 2.43
N GLU A 44 6.33 7.99 2.85
CA GLU A 44 6.76 7.14 3.97
C GLU A 44 8.07 6.40 3.61
N ALA A 45 8.16 5.85 2.40
CA ALA A 45 9.40 5.27 1.90
C ALA A 45 10.55 6.30 1.86
N TRP A 46 10.27 7.55 1.47
CA TRP A 46 11.26 8.63 1.41
C TRP A 46 11.90 8.89 2.78
N VAL A 47 11.08 9.03 3.83
CA VAL A 47 11.58 9.25 5.20
C VAL A 47 12.22 8.01 5.80
N SER A 48 11.78 6.81 5.38
CA SER A 48 12.32 5.52 5.81
C SER A 48 13.58 5.06 5.07
N GLY A 49 14.16 5.89 4.19
CA GLY A 49 15.46 5.62 3.56
C GLY A 49 15.52 5.85 2.05
N ALA A 50 14.39 5.87 1.35
CA ALA A 50 14.38 6.00 -0.12
C ALA A 50 14.87 7.37 -0.64
N ARG A 51 15.04 8.36 0.25
CA ARG A 51 15.69 9.64 -0.07
C ARG A 51 17.14 9.49 -0.56
N SER A 52 17.86 8.46 -0.10
CA SER A 52 19.26 8.22 -0.52
C SER A 52 19.38 7.38 -1.78
N TRP A 53 18.26 6.84 -2.28
CA TRP A 53 18.26 6.00 -3.47
C TRP A 53 18.52 6.80 -4.74
N THR A 54 18.96 6.09 -5.77
CA THR A 54 18.91 6.58 -7.15
C THR A 54 17.47 6.72 -7.63
N THR A 55 17.27 7.47 -8.72
CA THR A 55 15.95 7.56 -9.36
C THR A 55 15.44 6.21 -9.85
N ALA A 56 16.32 5.36 -10.39
CA ALA A 56 15.96 4.02 -10.86
C ALA A 56 15.44 3.12 -9.74
N GLN A 57 16.05 3.17 -8.54
CA GLN A 57 15.57 2.43 -7.37
C GLN A 57 14.18 2.91 -6.91
N ARG A 58 13.95 4.23 -6.88
CA ARG A 58 12.61 4.77 -6.55
C ARG A 58 11.57 4.40 -7.60
N GLN A 59 11.94 4.39 -8.88
CA GLN A 59 11.06 3.92 -9.96
C GLN A 59 10.74 2.44 -9.81
N ALA A 60 11.71 1.59 -9.50
CA ALA A 60 11.48 0.17 -9.25
C ALA A 60 10.52 -0.04 -8.07
N PHE A 61 10.68 0.73 -6.98
CA PHE A 61 9.76 0.72 -5.83
C PHE A 61 8.34 1.14 -6.21
N ALA A 62 8.19 2.25 -6.93
CA ALA A 62 6.88 2.78 -7.29
C ALA A 62 6.10 1.86 -8.26
N ASN A 63 6.80 1.01 -9.02
CA ASN A 63 6.23 0.17 -10.08
C ASN A 63 6.22 -1.32 -9.75
N ASP A 64 6.36 -1.68 -8.48
CA ASP A 64 6.52 -3.06 -8.07
C ASP A 64 5.20 -3.82 -8.01
N VAL A 65 4.97 -4.64 -9.03
CA VAL A 65 3.82 -5.57 -9.12
C VAL A 65 4.16 -7.00 -8.69
N THR A 66 5.40 -7.28 -8.29
CA THR A 66 5.83 -8.61 -7.83
C THR A 66 5.55 -8.81 -6.34
N ARG A 67 5.76 -7.76 -5.55
CA ARG A 67 5.44 -7.71 -4.11
C ARG A 67 4.12 -6.97 -3.91
N PRO A 68 3.51 -7.01 -2.70
CA PRO A 68 2.23 -6.35 -2.45
C PRO A 68 2.41 -4.83 -2.28
N GLN A 69 3.15 -4.17 -3.18
CA GLN A 69 3.40 -2.74 -3.12
C GLN A 69 2.30 -1.94 -3.81
N LEU A 70 1.62 -2.49 -4.82
CA LEU A 70 0.49 -1.86 -5.50
C LEU A 70 -0.79 -2.64 -5.25
N LEU A 71 -1.84 -1.97 -4.79
CA LEU A 71 -3.16 -2.57 -4.50
C LEU A 71 -4.28 -1.69 -5.05
N ALA A 72 -5.30 -2.31 -5.61
CA ALA A 72 -6.55 -1.61 -5.93
C ALA A 72 -7.41 -1.48 -4.66
N VAL A 73 -7.86 -0.28 -4.34
CA VAL A 73 -8.55 0.04 -3.08
C VAL A 73 -9.59 1.12 -3.31
N THR A 74 -10.55 1.26 -2.40
CA THR A 74 -11.54 2.34 -2.47
C THR A 74 -10.87 3.72 -2.39
N ASP A 75 -11.20 4.64 -3.30
CA ASP A 75 -10.62 5.99 -3.43
C ASP A 75 -10.61 6.77 -2.10
N ASN A 76 -11.77 7.00 -1.48
CA ASN A 76 -11.84 7.77 -0.24
C ASN A 76 -11.13 7.09 0.96
N VAL A 77 -11.02 5.76 0.96
CA VAL A 77 -10.27 5.00 1.97
C VAL A 77 -8.76 5.19 1.74
N ASN A 78 -8.32 5.21 0.48
CA ASN A 78 -6.95 5.56 0.10
C ASN A 78 -6.56 6.98 0.52
N GLN A 79 -7.45 7.95 0.29
CA GLN A 79 -7.26 9.33 0.74
C GLN A 79 -7.15 9.42 2.28
N SER A 80 -7.97 8.65 3.00
CA SER A 80 -7.91 8.54 4.46
C SER A 80 -6.57 7.99 4.95
N LYS A 81 -5.99 7.00 4.26
CA LYS A 81 -4.64 6.49 4.52
C LYS A 81 -3.60 7.60 4.29
N GLY A 82 -3.53 8.13 3.07
CA GLY A 82 -2.52 9.12 2.68
C GLY A 82 -1.09 8.57 2.85
N ASP A 83 -0.23 9.33 3.53
CA ASP A 83 1.17 8.96 3.79
C ASP A 83 1.41 8.32 5.16
N LYS A 84 0.35 7.91 5.85
CA LYS A 84 0.41 7.37 7.22
C LYS A 84 0.95 5.95 7.24
N ASP A 85 1.68 5.63 8.31
CA ASP A 85 2.15 4.30 8.64
C ASP A 85 1.11 3.51 9.47
N PRO A 86 1.34 2.21 9.75
CA PRO A 86 0.45 1.38 10.57
C PRO A 86 0.23 1.87 12.01
N ALA A 87 1.05 2.80 12.52
CA ALA A 87 0.80 3.41 13.82
C ALA A 87 -0.29 4.48 13.78
N ASN A 88 -0.48 5.13 12.63
CA ASN A 88 -1.42 6.24 12.46
C ASN A 88 -2.65 5.89 11.62
N TRP A 89 -2.61 4.79 10.88
CA TRP A 89 -3.73 4.33 10.08
C TRP A 89 -3.69 2.82 9.84
N MET A 90 -4.87 2.19 9.88
CA MET A 90 -5.06 0.80 9.49
C MET A 90 -6.34 0.66 8.67
N PRO A 91 -6.43 -0.36 7.79
CA PRO A 91 -7.63 -0.59 7.00
C PRO A 91 -8.89 -0.73 7.87
N PRO A 92 -10.04 -0.16 7.47
CA PRO A 92 -11.29 -0.31 8.21
C PRO A 92 -11.73 -1.78 8.37
N LEU A 93 -11.42 -2.64 7.40
CA LEU A 93 -11.75 -4.05 7.44
C LEU A 93 -10.81 -4.82 8.37
N ALA A 94 -11.29 -5.12 9.58
CA ALA A 94 -10.52 -5.81 10.62
C ALA A 94 -9.96 -7.18 10.17
N SER A 95 -10.72 -7.93 9.37
CA SER A 95 -10.26 -9.23 8.85
C SER A 95 -9.06 -9.12 7.91
N TYR A 96 -8.74 -7.92 7.39
CA TYR A 96 -7.59 -7.67 6.53
C TYR A 96 -6.33 -7.23 7.29
N HIS A 97 -6.41 -6.94 8.60
CA HIS A 97 -5.30 -6.37 9.38
C HIS A 97 -4.03 -7.24 9.33
N CYS A 98 -4.15 -8.55 9.51
CA CYS A 98 -3.02 -9.47 9.47
C CYS A 98 -2.34 -9.51 8.11
N THR A 99 -3.12 -9.48 7.03
CA THR A 99 -2.60 -9.43 5.66
C THR A 99 -1.89 -8.10 5.42
N TYR A 100 -2.51 -6.99 5.84
CA TYR A 100 -1.95 -5.65 5.70
C TYR A 100 -0.59 -5.50 6.38
N VAL A 101 -0.46 -5.86 7.67
CA VAL A 101 0.82 -5.70 8.38
C VAL A 101 1.92 -6.62 7.85
N ARG A 102 1.57 -7.82 7.38
CA ARG A 102 2.54 -8.74 6.73
C ARG A 102 3.00 -8.21 5.37
N ALA A 103 2.09 -7.65 4.58
CA ALA A 103 2.40 -7.00 3.31
C ALA A 103 3.31 -5.79 3.51
N TRP A 104 2.98 -4.93 4.47
CA TRP A 104 3.78 -3.77 4.87
C TRP A 104 5.23 -4.17 5.23
N ILE A 105 5.38 -5.17 6.09
CA ILE A 105 6.70 -5.69 6.50
C ILE A 105 7.45 -6.29 5.30
N THR A 106 6.76 -7.01 4.42
CA THR A 106 7.37 -7.63 3.23
C THR A 106 7.95 -6.56 2.30
N VAL A 107 7.22 -5.48 2.05
CA VAL A 107 7.69 -4.36 1.24
C VAL A 107 8.89 -3.68 1.91
N LYS A 108 8.75 -3.27 3.19
CA LYS A 108 9.84 -2.58 3.90
C LYS A 108 11.10 -3.43 4.00
N TYR A 109 10.96 -4.73 4.26
CA TYR A 109 12.08 -5.67 4.32
C TYR A 109 12.81 -5.78 2.99
N TYR A 110 12.10 -6.03 1.88
CA TYR A 110 12.74 -6.18 0.58
C TYR A 110 13.53 -4.92 0.21
N TYR A 111 12.91 -3.76 0.37
CA TYR A 111 13.52 -2.49 -0.01
C TYR A 111 14.50 -1.94 1.02
N SER A 112 14.75 -2.66 2.12
CA SER A 112 15.63 -2.21 3.21
C SER A 112 15.23 -0.84 3.77
N LEU A 113 13.91 -0.60 3.88
CA LEU A 113 13.34 0.59 4.51
C LEU A 113 13.33 0.41 6.02
N THR A 114 13.63 1.48 6.76
CA THR A 114 13.60 1.46 8.23
C THR A 114 12.18 1.44 8.77
N ILE A 115 12.03 0.94 9.98
CA ILE A 115 10.80 0.99 10.77
C ILE A 115 11.12 1.76 12.05
N ASP A 116 10.35 2.81 12.36
CA ASP A 116 10.55 3.56 13.60
C ASP A 116 9.96 2.85 14.83
N SER A 117 10.20 3.40 16.03
CA SER A 117 9.75 2.75 17.27
C SER A 117 8.23 2.65 17.42
N THR A 118 7.49 3.66 16.95
CA THR A 118 6.03 3.73 17.06
C THR A 118 5.42 2.76 16.06
N GLU A 119 5.91 2.78 14.83
CA GLU A 119 5.54 1.87 13.76
C GLU A 119 5.81 0.41 14.17
N LYS A 120 7.00 0.11 14.71
CA LYS A 120 7.36 -1.23 15.20
C LYS A 120 6.41 -1.71 16.28
N THR A 121 6.03 -0.83 17.20
CA THR A 121 5.10 -1.16 18.29
C THR A 121 3.73 -1.52 17.72
N ALA A 122 3.21 -0.71 16.80
CA ALA A 122 1.93 -0.97 16.13
C ALA A 122 1.95 -2.30 15.37
N LEU A 123 2.96 -2.52 14.52
CA LEU A 123 3.13 -3.76 13.75
C LEU A 123 3.20 -4.99 14.66
N THR A 124 3.95 -4.90 15.77
CA THR A 124 4.07 -6.00 16.73
C THR A 124 2.73 -6.30 17.41
N ASN A 125 1.99 -5.28 17.81
CA ASN A 125 0.68 -5.45 18.44
C ASN A 125 -0.32 -6.14 17.50
N TYR A 126 -0.40 -5.69 16.24
CA TYR A 126 -1.28 -6.32 15.25
C TYR A 126 -0.84 -7.75 14.94
N LEU A 127 0.46 -8.02 14.79
CA LEU A 127 0.95 -9.38 14.55
C LEU A 127 0.68 -10.35 15.70
N ASN A 128 0.70 -9.88 16.95
CA ASN A 128 0.37 -10.71 18.12
C ASN A 128 -1.14 -10.99 18.25
N ALA A 129 -1.98 -10.20 17.59
CA ALA A 129 -3.42 -10.39 17.52
C ALA A 129 -3.86 -11.21 16.30
N CYS A 130 -2.89 -11.60 15.46
CA CYS A 130 -3.02 -12.65 14.46
C CYS A 130 -2.70 -14.02 15.09
#